data_AF-A0A756I933-F1
#
_entry.id   AF-A0A756I933-F1
#
_cell.length_a   1.000
_cell.length_b   1.000
_cell.length_c   1.000
_cell.angle_alpha   90.00
_cell.angle_beta   90.00
_cell.angle_gamma   90.00
#
_symmetry.space_group_name_H-M   'P 1'
#
loop_
_entity.id
_entity.type
_entity.pdbx_description
1 polymer ?
#
loop_
_entity_poly.entity_id
_entity_poly.type
_entity_poly.pdbx_seq_one_letter_code
_entity_poly.pdbx_strand_id
1 'polypeptide(L)'
;MKTKAARKNDIAKRNVNLEVYKRLSRSSHVSFALMSHVKQLKPEGEILYLCLGEIFSYLHDDIAFVLRETKKDGYYDWFLKNHKIQE
;
A
#
# COMPACT_ATOMS: atom_id res chain seq x y z
N MET A 1 -21.05 -30.75 7.03
CA MET A 1 -19.84 -30.25 7.75
C MET A 1 -18.88 -29.40 6.89
N LYS A 2 -19.35 -28.63 5.89
CA LYS A 2 -18.49 -27.72 5.07
C LYS A 2 -18.32 -26.29 5.66
N THR A 3 -18.88 -26.01 6.83
CA THR A 3 -19.16 -24.64 7.29
C THR A 3 -18.05 -23.97 8.11
N LYS A 4 -17.25 -24.71 8.89
CA LYS A 4 -16.17 -24.12 9.70
C LYS A 4 -14.97 -23.67 8.86
N ALA A 5 -14.58 -24.45 7.86
CA ALA A 5 -13.46 -24.13 6.98
C ALA A 5 -13.76 -22.92 6.08
N ALA A 6 -14.97 -22.87 5.49
CA ALA A 6 -15.42 -21.72 4.71
C ALA A 6 -15.41 -20.42 5.53
N ARG A 7 -15.99 -20.45 6.75
CA ARG A 7 -15.97 -19.30 7.67
C ARG A 7 -14.55 -18.84 8.03
N LYS A 8 -13.61 -19.77 8.21
CA LYS A 8 -12.20 -19.45 8.50
C LYS A 8 -11.53 -18.74 7.31
N ASN A 9 -11.81 -19.19 6.09
CA ASN A 9 -11.31 -18.54 4.87
C ASN A 9 -11.91 -17.14 4.66
N ASP A 10 -13.20 -16.95 4.93
CA ASP A 10 -13.84 -15.63 4.82
C ASP A 10 -13.27 -14.61 5.81
N ILE A 11 -12.98 -15.05 7.05
CA ILE A 11 -12.32 -14.21 8.06
C ILE A 11 -10.90 -13.87 7.61
N ALA A 12 -10.14 -14.84 7.10
CA ALA A 12 -8.80 -14.59 6.59
C ALA A 12 -8.80 -13.57 5.44
N LYS A 13 -9.73 -13.71 4.48
CA LYS A 13 -9.87 -12.78 3.36
C LYS A 13 -10.24 -11.36 3.83
N ARG A 14 -11.18 -11.24 4.79
CA ARG A 14 -11.51 -9.93 5.39
C ARG A 14 -10.32 -9.29 6.09
N ASN A 15 -9.51 -10.08 6.81
CA ASN A 15 -8.33 -9.57 7.50
C ASN A 15 -7.29 -9.06 6.51
N VAL A 16 -7.06 -9.78 5.40
CA VAL A 16 -6.17 -9.31 4.31
C VAL A 16 -6.70 -8.02 3.70
N ASN A 17 -7.99 -7.95 3.37
CA ASN A 17 -8.59 -6.72 2.81
C ASN A 17 -8.46 -5.52 3.74
N LEU A 18 -8.66 -5.72 5.05
CA LEU A 18 -8.48 -4.67 6.05
C LEU A 18 -7.02 -4.22 6.13
N GLU A 19 -6.08 -5.16 6.05
CA GLU A 19 -4.64 -4.87 6.08
C GLU A 19 -4.18 -4.12 4.82
N VAL A 20 -4.67 -4.53 3.65
CA VAL A 20 -4.47 -3.82 2.38
C VAL A 20 -4.95 -2.38 2.48
N TYR A 21 -6.17 -2.16 3.00
CA TYR A 21 -6.73 -0.81 3.18
C TYR A 21 -5.87 0.04 4.14
N LYS A 22 -5.46 -0.52 5.28
CA LYS A 22 -4.63 0.18 6.27
C LYS A 22 -3.29 0.62 5.70
N ARG A 23 -2.59 -0.29 5.01
CA ARG A 23 -1.27 -0.02 4.42
C ARG A 23 -1.35 0.99 3.29
N LEU A 24 -2.39 0.91 2.45
CA LEU A 24 -2.61 1.89 1.39
C LEU A 24 -2.91 3.29 1.96
N SER A 25 -3.77 3.38 2.98
CA SER A 25 -4.08 4.64 3.65
C SER A 25 -2.84 5.25 4.32
N ARG A 26 -2.06 4.44 5.04
CA ARG A 26 -0.80 4.89 5.65
C ARG A 26 0.19 5.39 4.60
N SER A 27 0.37 4.65 3.50
CA SER A 27 1.27 5.04 2.42
C SER A 27 0.87 6.39 1.81
N SER A 28 -0.42 6.58 1.56
CA SER A 28 -0.95 7.84 1.03
C SER A 28 -0.66 9.02 1.98
N HIS A 29 -0.93 8.87 3.27
CA HIS A 29 -0.67 9.92 4.26
C HIS A 29 0.81 10.25 4.40
N VAL A 30 1.68 9.24 4.46
CA VAL A 30 3.14 9.44 4.55
C VAL A 30 3.67 10.14 3.30
N SER A 31 3.24 9.71 2.11
CA SER A 31 3.64 10.35 0.86
C SER A 31 3.18 11.81 0.77
N PHE A 32 1.95 12.10 1.20
CA PHE A 32 1.41 13.47 1.19
C PHE A 32 2.14 14.37 2.21
N ALA A 33 2.33 13.88 3.43
CA ALA A 33 3.04 14.60 4.48
C ALA A 33 4.49 14.89 4.05
N LEU A 34 5.17 13.91 3.46
CA LEU A 34 6.52 14.08 2.93
C LEU A 34 6.56 15.15 1.84
N MET A 35 5.65 15.10 0.87
CA MET A 35 5.59 16.09 -0.21
C MET A 35 5.33 17.51 0.33
N SER A 36 4.41 17.66 1.28
CA SER A 36 4.11 18.95 1.92
C SER A 36 5.32 19.49 2.67
N HIS A 37 6.02 18.62 3.41
CA HIS A 37 7.16 19.01 4.22
C HIS A 37 8.38 19.38 3.37
N VAL A 38 8.69 18.60 2.30
CA VAL A 38 9.76 18.91 1.34
C VAL A 38 9.54 20.29 0.68
N LYS A 39 8.29 20.66 0.36
CA LYS A 39 7.97 21.97 -0.21
C LYS A 39 8.22 23.16 0.74
N GLN A 40 8.25 22.91 2.05
CA GLN A 40 8.42 23.94 3.08
C GLN A 40 9.84 23.98 3.66
N LEU A 41 10.68 23.00 3.31
CA LEU A 41 12.03 22.89 3.84
C LEU A 41 12.97 23.91 3.20
N LYS A 42 13.65 24.68 4.05
CA LYS A 42 14.85 25.42 3.66
C LYS A 42 16.04 24.45 3.51
N PRO A 43 17.07 24.79 2.71
CA PRO A 43 18.21 23.91 2.41
C PRO A 43 18.96 23.37 3.64
N GLU A 44 18.80 24.00 4.80
CA GLU A 44 19.42 23.65 6.08
C GLU A 44 18.80 22.41 6.76
N GLY A 45 17.72 21.85 6.21
CA GLY A 45 17.00 20.70 6.76
C GLY A 45 17.63 19.34 6.44
N GLU A 46 18.89 19.13 6.82
CA GLU A 46 19.66 17.91 6.52
C GLU A 46 19.08 16.64 7.15
N ILE A 47 18.43 16.75 8.31
CA ILE A 47 17.85 15.61 9.04
C ILE A 47 16.78 14.89 8.21
N LEU A 48 15.96 15.63 7.45
CA LEU A 48 14.91 14.97 6.67
C LEU A 48 15.47 14.20 5.48
N TYR A 49 16.51 14.73 4.84
CA TYR A 49 17.21 14.02 3.75
C TYR A 49 17.77 12.69 4.22
N LEU A 50 18.29 12.63 5.45
CA LEU A 50 18.77 11.40 6.06
C LEU A 50 17.62 10.39 6.32
N CYS A 51 16.43 10.86 6.64
CA CYS A 51 15.24 10.02 6.86
C CYS A 51 14.49 9.62 5.57
N LEU A 52 14.77 10.25 4.42
CA LEU A 52 14.05 9.96 3.16
C LEU A 52 14.14 8.49 2.75
N GLY A 53 15.32 7.87 2.89
CA GLY A 53 15.53 6.47 2.54
C GLY A 53 14.61 5.54 3.33
N GLU A 54 14.50 5.76 4.65
CA GLU A 54 13.63 4.98 5.52
C GLU A 54 12.15 5.23 5.22
N ILE A 55 11.76 6.49 4.97
CA ILE A 55 10.38 6.82 4.60
C ILE A 55 10.00 6.13 3.29
N PHE A 56 10.88 6.15 2.28
CA PHE A 56 10.65 5.46 1.02
C PHE A 56 10.63 3.95 1.15
N SER A 57 11.43 3.35 2.03
CA SER A 57 11.35 1.90 2.27
C SER A 57 10.02 1.49 2.89
N TYR A 58 9.49 2.25 3.86
CA TYR A 58 8.16 2.00 4.43
C TYR A 58 7.05 2.11 3.39
N LEU A 59 7.11 3.13 2.52
CA LEU A 59 6.15 3.30 1.43
C LEU A 59 6.23 2.14 0.42
N HIS A 60 7.44 1.77 0.04
CA HIS A 60 7.67 0.67 -0.90
C HIS A 60 7.08 -0.65 -0.37
N ASP A 61 7.33 -0.99 0.89
CA ASP A 61 6.89 -2.27 1.46
C ASP A 61 5.37 -2.36 1.56
N ASP A 62 4.70 -1.26 1.92
CA ASP A 62 3.25 -1.19 1.96
C ASP A 62 2.63 -1.29 0.57
N ILE A 63 3.16 -0.56 -0.41
CA ILE A 63 2.70 -0.63 -1.81
C ILE A 63 2.93 -2.03 -2.39
N ALA A 64 4.11 -2.61 -2.16
CA ALA A 64 4.45 -3.95 -2.63
C ALA A 64 3.55 -5.02 -2.01
N PHE A 65 3.19 -4.88 -0.73
CA PHE A 65 2.20 -5.75 -0.08
C PHE A 65 0.83 -5.63 -0.76
N VAL A 66 0.34 -4.41 -0.95
CA VAL A 66 -0.96 -4.16 -1.61
C VAL A 66 -0.99 -4.75 -3.02
N LEU A 67 0.07 -4.56 -3.81
CA LEU A 67 0.17 -5.10 -5.17
C LEU A 67 0.18 -6.64 -5.17
N ARG A 68 0.91 -7.27 -4.25
CA ARG A 68 0.93 -8.74 -4.16
C ARG A 68 -0.45 -9.31 -3.81
N GLU A 69 -1.13 -8.73 -2.82
CA GLU A 69 -2.43 -9.24 -2.38
C GLU A 69 -3.54 -8.96 -3.42
N THR A 70 -3.51 -7.81 -4.08
CA THR A 70 -4.47 -7.49 -5.16
C THR A 70 -4.24 -8.31 -6.43
N LYS A 71 -2.97 -8.69 -6.75
CA LYS A 71 -2.65 -9.65 -7.81
C LYS A 71 -3.17 -11.04 -7.50
N LYS A 72 -3.00 -11.54 -6.27
CA LYS A 72 -3.50 -12.87 -5.86
C LYS A 72 -5.02 -13.02 -6.03
N ASP A 73 -5.76 -11.96 -5.75
CA ASP A 73 -7.21 -11.94 -5.89
C ASP A 73 -7.70 -11.62 -7.31
N GLY A 74 -6.81 -11.48 -8.29
CA GLY A 74 -7.14 -11.18 -9.69
C GLY A 74 -7.64 -9.74 -9.93
N TYR A 75 -7.65 -8.89 -8.90
CA TYR A 75 -8.04 -7.49 -9.03
C TYR A 75 -7.08 -6.68 -9.87
N TYR A 76 -5.80 -7.01 -9.86
CA TYR A 76 -4.80 -6.37 -10.71
C TYR A 76 -5.07 -6.64 -12.20
N ASP A 77 -5.32 -7.89 -12.57
CA ASP A 77 -5.63 -8.27 -13.94
C ASP A 77 -6.98 -7.69 -14.38
N TRP A 78 -7.97 -7.66 -13.48
CA TRP A 78 -9.22 -6.95 -13.70
C TRP A 78 -9.00 -5.45 -13.91
N PHE A 79 -8.14 -4.81 -13.11
CA PHE A 79 -7.85 -3.39 -13.23
C PHE A 79 -7.19 -3.06 -14.57
N LEU A 80 -6.13 -3.78 -14.95
CA LEU A 80 -5.44 -3.61 -16.23
C LEU A 80 -6.39 -3.79 -17.43
N LYS A 81 -7.21 -4.84 -17.39
CA LYS A 81 -8.19 -5.15 -18.44
C LYS A 81 -9.25 -4.05 -18.60
N ASN A 82 -9.67 -3.42 -17.50
CA ASN A 82 -10.71 -2.38 -17.52
C ASN A 82 -10.18 -0.96 -17.73
N HIS A 83 -8.89 -0.69 -17.45
CA HIS A 83 -8.32 0.66 -17.57
C HIS A 83 -7.40 0.84 -18.79
N LYS A 84 -7.31 -0.15 -19.69
CA LYS A 84 -6.50 -0.12 -20.92
C LYS A 84 -5.06 0.37 -20.70
N ILE A 85 -4.48 0.08 -19.54
CA ILE A 85 -3.07 0.35 -19.30
C ILE A 85 -2.32 -0.82 -19.95
N GLN A 86 -1.93 -0.63 -21.21
CA GLN A 86 -1.00 -1.52 -21.89
C GLN A 86 0.41 -1.16 -21.39
N GLU A 87 1.19 -2.19 -20.99
CA GLU A 87 2.63 -2.04 -20.75
C GLU A 87 3.37 -1.56 -22.00
#